data_AF-A0A1G8NUN7-F1
#
_entry.id   AF-A0A1G8NUN7-F1
#
_cell.length_a   1.000
_cell.length_b   1.000
_cell.length_c   1.000
_cell.angle_alpha   90.00
_cell.angle_beta   90.00
_cell.angle_gamma   90.00
#
_symmetry.space_group_name_H-M   'P 1'
#
loop_
_entity.id
_entity.type
_entity.pdbx_description
1 polymer ?
#
loop_
_entity_poly.entity_id
_entity_poly.type
_entity_poly.pdbx_seq_one_letter_code
_entity_poly.pdbx_strand_id
1 'polypeptide(L)'
;MKQLILDRMEVNLARAETLVMIYKTHLKGTGRGRRGHAKTDVLRAAVVFIHASVEEVLRSTAYWKLPLAGSTYLDNLFLPGEGKKVALGALAAHRGKTVDQVIAESVNDELEKSNYNNPKEIAALCMNVGVLPTDVNHHFAVIDLMMKRRHKIVHRADRSEIVGRGQYQFAHISPEQVESWIEAAKNFCVDFVGRVPE
;
A
#
# COMPACT_ATOMS: atom_id res chain seq x y z
N MET A 1 -1.80 16.58 -10.02
CA MET A 1 -2.14 15.51 -9.06
C MET A 1 -0.91 14.72 -8.62
N LYS A 2 -0.06 14.26 -9.55
CA LYS A 2 1.18 13.52 -9.26
C LYS A 2 2.02 14.10 -8.11
N GLN A 3 2.34 15.39 -8.18
CA GLN A 3 3.15 16.05 -7.14
C GLN A 3 2.52 15.95 -5.76
N LEU A 4 1.20 16.22 -5.64
CA LEU A 4 0.49 16.10 -4.36
C LEU A 4 0.55 14.67 -3.79
N ILE A 5 0.46 13.65 -4.64
CA ILE A 5 0.59 12.24 -4.23
C ILE A 5 2.01 11.97 -3.71
N LEU A 6 3.04 12.46 -4.40
CA LEU A 6 4.44 12.29 -3.99
C LEU A 6 4.78 13.07 -2.71
N ASP A 7 4.28 14.30 -2.54
CA ASP A 7 4.48 15.08 -1.32
C ASP A 7 3.90 14.35 -0.09
N ARG A 8 2.70 13.77 -0.24
CA ARG A 8 2.07 12.94 0.82
C ARG A 8 2.87 11.68 1.11
N MET A 9 3.39 11.03 0.07
CA MET A 9 4.27 9.87 0.21
C MET A 9 5.52 10.22 1.01
N GLU A 10 6.18 11.34 0.71
CA GLU A 10 7.39 11.78 1.43
C GLU A 10 7.11 11.99 2.92
N VAL A 11 6.03 12.70 3.26
CA VAL A 11 5.61 12.89 4.65
C VAL A 11 5.36 11.55 5.34
N ASN A 12 4.69 10.61 4.67
CA ASN A 12 4.37 9.32 5.26
C ASN A 12 5.61 8.42 5.44
N LEU A 13 6.53 8.40 4.47
CA LEU A 13 7.79 7.66 4.59
C LEU A 13 8.73 8.26 5.64
N ALA A 14 8.77 9.59 5.79
CA ALA A 14 9.53 10.25 6.85
C ALA A 14 9.12 9.78 8.26
N ARG A 15 7.86 9.36 8.45
CA ARG A 15 7.39 8.74 9.71
C ARG A 15 8.08 7.39 9.96
N ALA A 16 8.25 6.57 8.92
CA ALA A 16 8.98 5.30 9.03
C ALA A 16 10.47 5.53 9.29
N GLU A 17 11.08 6.50 8.61
CA GLU A 17 12.47 6.92 8.84
C GLU A 17 12.69 7.38 10.28
N THR A 18 11.75 8.16 10.82
CA THR A 18 11.78 8.63 12.22
C THR A 18 11.78 7.44 13.19
N LEU A 19 10.99 6.40 12.94
CA LEU A 19 10.97 5.19 13.77
C LEU A 19 12.28 4.41 13.71
N VAL A 20 12.91 4.34 12.53
CA VAL A 20 14.26 3.76 12.37
C VAL A 20 15.29 4.58 13.13
N MET A 21 15.22 5.91 13.06
CA MET A 21 16.10 6.82 13.80
C MET A 21 15.96 6.62 15.31
N ILE A 22 14.72 6.57 15.83
CA ILE A 22 14.45 6.30 17.26
C ILE A 22 15.09 4.99 17.68
N TYR A 23 14.99 3.94 16.86
CA TYR A 23 15.68 2.69 17.16
C TYR A 23 17.19 2.87 17.25
N LYS A 24 17.80 3.46 16.22
CA LYS A 24 19.26 3.63 16.13
C LYS A 24 19.82 4.47 17.28
N THR A 25 19.14 5.55 17.64
CA THR A 25 19.61 6.51 18.66
C THR A 25 19.34 6.04 20.09
N HIS A 26 18.16 5.47 20.37
CA HIS A 26 17.71 5.25 21.75
C HIS A 26 17.57 3.77 22.15
N LEU A 27 17.27 2.89 21.20
CA LEU A 27 16.91 1.50 21.52
C LEU A 27 17.99 0.48 21.14
N LYS A 28 18.85 0.82 20.17
CA LYS A 28 19.94 -0.05 19.69
C LYS A 28 20.94 -0.34 20.79
N GLY A 29 21.27 0.60 21.68
CA GLY A 29 22.28 0.40 22.74
C GLY A 29 23.68 0.02 22.22
N THR A 30 24.63 -0.21 23.14
CA THR A 30 26.07 -0.37 22.81
C THR A 30 26.57 -1.82 22.76
N GLY A 31 25.82 -2.80 23.28
CA GLY A 31 26.25 -4.20 23.32
C GLY A 31 26.20 -4.92 21.97
N ARG A 32 26.93 -6.03 21.82
CA ARG A 32 26.78 -6.93 20.66
C ARG A 32 25.57 -7.85 20.87
N GLY A 33 24.92 -8.26 19.79
CA GLY A 33 23.80 -9.22 19.82
C GLY A 33 22.41 -8.62 19.58
N ARG A 34 21.44 -9.51 19.34
CA ARG A 34 20.06 -9.18 18.99
C ARG A 34 19.34 -8.48 20.15
N ARG A 35 18.53 -7.47 19.84
CA ARG A 35 17.68 -6.80 20.83
C ARG A 35 16.38 -7.55 21.07
N GLY A 36 15.90 -7.46 22.30
CA GLY A 36 14.59 -8.01 22.69
C GLY A 36 13.47 -7.41 21.84
N HIS A 37 12.41 -8.18 21.64
CA HIS A 37 11.30 -7.84 20.75
C HIS A 37 10.74 -6.44 21.03
N ALA A 38 10.50 -6.09 22.29
CA ALA A 38 10.00 -4.77 22.71
C ALA A 38 10.83 -3.58 22.17
N LYS A 39 12.16 -3.72 22.09
CA LYS A 39 13.03 -2.69 21.51
C LYS A 39 12.96 -2.66 19.98
N THR A 40 12.77 -3.80 19.35
CA THR A 40 12.68 -3.95 17.88
C THR A 40 11.28 -3.71 17.32
N ASP A 41 10.24 -3.59 18.16
CA ASP A 41 8.86 -3.36 17.70
C ASP A 41 8.67 -2.00 17.04
N VAL A 42 9.49 -1.02 17.39
CA VAL A 42 9.56 0.26 16.67
C VAL A 42 9.89 0.05 15.17
N LEU A 43 10.73 -0.93 14.85
CA LEU A 43 11.07 -1.27 13.47
C LEU A 43 9.91 -2.01 12.79
N ARG A 44 9.16 -2.83 13.52
CA ARG A 44 7.93 -3.47 13.00
C ARG A 44 6.85 -2.44 12.71
N ALA A 45 6.69 -1.44 13.57
CA ALA A 45 5.80 -0.31 13.33
C ALA A 45 6.23 0.48 12.07
N ALA A 46 7.53 0.67 11.86
CA ALA A 46 8.04 1.29 10.63
C ALA A 46 7.62 0.52 9.37
N VAL A 47 7.68 -0.83 9.38
CA VAL A 47 7.19 -1.65 8.25
C VAL A 47 5.71 -1.42 7.96
N VAL A 48 4.87 -1.27 8.99
CA VAL A 48 3.45 -0.96 8.82
C VAL A 48 3.26 0.41 8.15
N PHE A 49 4.03 1.42 8.56
CA PHE A 49 3.99 2.75 7.95
C PHE A 49 4.49 2.75 6.50
N ILE A 50 5.56 2.00 6.18
CA ILE A 50 6.04 1.87 4.79
C ILE A 50 4.92 1.32 3.91
N HIS A 51 4.27 0.25 4.35
CA HIS A 51 3.16 -0.34 3.61
C HIS A 51 1.99 0.64 3.43
N ALA A 52 1.59 1.34 4.50
CA ALA A 52 0.54 2.34 4.43
C ALA A 52 0.87 3.47 3.44
N SER A 53 2.13 3.91 3.36
CA SER A 53 2.58 4.90 2.38
C SER A 53 2.41 4.40 0.94
N VAL A 54 2.75 3.14 0.66
CA VAL A 54 2.56 2.54 -0.68
C VAL A 54 1.07 2.45 -1.00
N GLU A 55 0.25 1.96 -0.06
CA GLU A 55 -1.20 1.83 -0.25
C GLU A 55 -1.87 3.19 -0.48
N GLU A 56 -1.47 4.23 0.24
CA GLU A 56 -1.95 5.62 0.06
C GLU A 56 -1.66 6.15 -1.35
N VAL A 57 -0.46 5.90 -1.90
CA VAL A 57 -0.08 6.30 -3.26
C VAL A 57 -0.93 5.59 -4.31
N LEU A 58 -1.08 4.27 -4.15
CA LEU A 58 -1.90 3.45 -5.05
C LEU A 58 -3.37 3.89 -4.99
N ARG A 59 -3.91 4.08 -3.80
CA ARG A 59 -5.30 4.51 -3.58
C ARG A 59 -5.54 5.94 -4.08
N SER A 60 -4.64 6.88 -3.84
CA SER A 60 -4.76 8.25 -4.35
C SER A 60 -4.71 8.28 -5.88
N THR A 61 -3.85 7.46 -6.48
CA THR A 61 -3.80 7.30 -7.95
C THR A 61 -5.10 6.68 -8.48
N ALA A 62 -5.64 5.68 -7.78
CA ALA A 62 -6.89 5.04 -8.13
C ALA A 62 -8.08 6.02 -8.10
N TYR A 63 -8.22 6.81 -7.03
CA TYR A 63 -9.25 7.86 -6.95
C TYR A 63 -9.13 8.92 -8.04
N TRP A 64 -7.90 9.21 -8.48
CA TRP A 64 -7.67 10.16 -9.55
C TRP A 64 -8.04 9.58 -10.93
N LYS A 65 -7.67 8.33 -11.21
CA LYS A 65 -7.71 7.78 -12.58
C LYS A 65 -8.92 6.90 -12.88
N LEU A 66 -9.37 6.10 -11.92
CA LEU A 66 -10.40 5.11 -12.17
C LEU A 66 -11.79 5.69 -12.45
N PRO A 67 -12.18 6.89 -11.96
CA PRO A 67 -13.40 7.56 -12.42
C PRO A 67 -13.40 7.90 -13.92
N LEU A 68 -12.22 7.96 -14.54
CA LEU A 68 -12.03 8.25 -15.96
C LEU A 68 -11.67 7.01 -16.79
N ALA A 69 -11.72 5.81 -16.18
CA ALA A 69 -11.37 4.58 -16.86
C ALA A 69 -12.39 4.22 -17.95
N GLY A 70 -11.94 3.46 -18.94
CA GLY A 70 -12.80 2.97 -20.01
C GLY A 70 -13.85 1.96 -19.54
N SER A 71 -14.80 1.65 -20.42
CA SER A 71 -15.93 0.75 -20.14
C SER A 71 -15.49 -0.60 -19.58
N THR A 72 -14.37 -1.17 -20.04
CA THR A 72 -13.85 -2.46 -19.56
C THR A 72 -13.66 -2.51 -18.03
N TYR A 73 -13.24 -1.40 -17.41
CA TYR A 73 -13.13 -1.33 -15.95
C TYR A 73 -14.50 -1.09 -15.31
N LEU A 74 -15.26 -0.11 -15.85
CA LEU A 74 -16.56 0.32 -15.32
C LEU A 74 -17.64 -0.77 -15.38
N ASP A 75 -17.58 -1.68 -16.35
CA ASP A 75 -18.52 -2.80 -16.53
C ASP A 75 -18.51 -3.78 -15.35
N ASN A 76 -17.47 -3.75 -14.51
CA ASN A 76 -17.35 -4.58 -13.32
C ASN A 76 -17.91 -3.91 -12.06
N LEU A 77 -18.35 -2.66 -12.15
CA LEU A 77 -18.84 -1.88 -11.01
C LEU A 77 -20.37 -1.87 -10.96
N PHE A 78 -20.91 -1.74 -9.76
CA PHE A 78 -22.33 -1.48 -9.55
C PHE A 78 -22.60 0.02 -9.40
N LEU A 79 -23.86 0.42 -9.54
CA LEU A 79 -24.27 1.78 -9.15
C LEU A 79 -23.97 2.03 -7.66
N PRO A 80 -23.82 3.29 -7.24
CA PRO A 80 -23.43 3.60 -5.86
C PRO A 80 -24.43 3.00 -4.86
N GLY A 81 -23.92 2.35 -3.82
CA GLY A 81 -24.73 1.64 -2.82
C GLY A 81 -25.43 0.35 -3.30
N GLU A 82 -25.25 -0.07 -4.56
CA GLU A 82 -25.84 -1.29 -5.10
C GLU A 82 -24.84 -2.46 -5.12
N GLY A 83 -25.35 -3.69 -5.06
CA GLY A 83 -24.52 -4.92 -5.04
C GLY A 83 -24.83 -5.90 -6.17
N LYS A 84 -25.55 -5.47 -7.21
CA LYS A 84 -26.05 -6.34 -8.28
C LYS A 84 -26.31 -5.56 -9.57
N LYS A 85 -26.51 -6.30 -10.68
CA LYS A 85 -26.96 -5.74 -11.95
C LYS A 85 -28.23 -4.92 -11.77
N VAL A 86 -28.21 -3.71 -12.29
CA VAL A 86 -29.21 -2.68 -12.03
C VAL A 86 -30.04 -2.40 -13.28
N ALA A 87 -31.35 -2.32 -13.10
CA ALA A 87 -32.27 -1.86 -14.14
C ALA A 87 -32.21 -0.32 -14.22
N LEU A 88 -32.60 0.25 -15.36
CA LEU A 88 -32.58 1.71 -15.57
C LEU A 88 -33.33 2.50 -14.48
N GLY A 89 -34.40 1.91 -13.91
CA GLY A 89 -35.16 2.53 -12.82
C GLY A 89 -34.34 2.84 -11.56
N ALA A 90 -33.24 2.13 -11.31
CA ALA A 90 -32.36 2.40 -10.16
C ALA A 90 -31.71 3.79 -10.24
N LEU A 91 -31.52 4.34 -11.46
CA LEU A 91 -31.00 5.70 -11.65
C LEU A 91 -31.92 6.79 -11.09
N ALA A 92 -33.19 6.48 -10.77
CA ALA A 92 -34.10 7.44 -10.18
C ALA A 92 -33.58 8.01 -8.84
N ALA A 93 -32.82 7.22 -8.07
CA ALA A 93 -32.19 7.66 -6.82
C ALA A 93 -31.05 8.67 -7.03
N HIS A 94 -30.53 8.80 -8.25
CA HIS A 94 -29.42 9.68 -8.61
C HIS A 94 -29.85 10.87 -9.47
N ARG A 95 -31.16 11.20 -9.50
CA ARG A 95 -31.68 12.37 -10.25
C ARG A 95 -30.97 13.66 -9.83
N GLY A 96 -30.63 14.49 -10.81
CA GLY A 96 -29.93 15.75 -10.61
C GLY A 96 -28.40 15.63 -10.56
N LYS A 97 -27.85 14.41 -10.54
CA LYS A 97 -26.41 14.17 -10.72
C LYS A 97 -26.05 14.06 -12.19
N THR A 98 -24.82 14.44 -12.53
CA THR A 98 -24.24 14.11 -13.84
C THR A 98 -23.84 12.64 -13.89
N VAL A 99 -23.71 12.09 -15.10
CA VAL A 99 -23.20 10.72 -15.28
C VAL A 99 -21.82 10.56 -14.64
N ASP A 100 -20.93 11.54 -14.83
CA ASP A 100 -19.59 11.53 -14.24
C ASP A 100 -19.60 11.48 -12.71
N GLN A 101 -20.55 12.17 -12.07
CA GLN A 101 -20.71 12.11 -10.61
C GLN A 101 -21.13 10.72 -10.15
N VAL A 102 -22.06 10.08 -10.86
CA VAL A 102 -22.51 8.71 -10.53
C VAL A 102 -21.36 7.71 -10.71
N ILE A 103 -20.59 7.84 -11.80
CA ILE A 103 -19.40 7.01 -12.04
C ILE A 103 -18.37 7.19 -10.92
N ALA A 104 -18.05 8.44 -10.57
CA ALA A 104 -17.08 8.73 -9.51
C ALA A 104 -17.53 8.16 -8.16
N GLU A 105 -18.81 8.28 -7.80
CA GLU A 105 -19.36 7.66 -6.59
C GLU A 105 -19.24 6.13 -6.60
N SER A 106 -19.59 5.47 -7.71
CA SER A 106 -19.45 4.02 -7.87
C SER A 106 -18.01 3.54 -7.71
N VAL A 107 -17.08 4.25 -8.34
CA VAL A 107 -15.64 3.96 -8.24
C VAL A 107 -15.15 4.15 -6.81
N ASN A 108 -15.55 5.24 -6.15
CA ASN A 108 -15.16 5.51 -4.78
C ASN A 108 -15.67 4.43 -3.82
N ASP A 109 -16.93 4.02 -3.94
CA ASP A 109 -17.54 2.95 -3.13
C ASP A 109 -16.80 1.62 -3.26
N GLU A 110 -16.25 1.31 -4.43
CA GLU A 110 -15.43 0.11 -4.66
C GLU A 110 -14.03 0.28 -4.07
N LEU A 111 -13.44 1.46 -4.20
CA LEU A 111 -12.10 1.76 -3.68
C LEU A 111 -12.03 1.74 -2.15
N GLU A 112 -13.11 2.09 -1.44
CA GLU A 112 -13.20 1.96 0.02
C GLU A 112 -13.09 0.50 0.50
N LYS A 113 -13.48 -0.46 -0.34
CA LYS A 113 -13.41 -1.90 -0.04
C LYS A 113 -12.10 -2.53 -0.53
N SER A 114 -11.35 -1.81 -1.34
CA SER A 114 -10.15 -2.30 -2.02
C SER A 114 -8.90 -2.16 -1.15
N ASN A 115 -8.02 -3.15 -1.26
CA ASN A 115 -6.72 -3.17 -0.59
C ASN A 115 -5.62 -3.66 -1.56
N TYR A 116 -4.38 -3.23 -1.30
CA TYR A 116 -3.23 -3.55 -2.14
C TYR A 116 -2.15 -4.25 -1.30
N ASN A 117 -2.34 -5.55 -1.11
CA ASN A 117 -1.58 -6.40 -0.20
C ASN A 117 -0.57 -7.31 -0.89
N ASN A 118 -0.58 -7.39 -2.22
CA ASN A 118 0.40 -8.18 -2.98
C ASN A 118 0.67 -7.59 -4.38
N PRO A 119 1.78 -7.99 -5.03
CA PRO A 119 2.13 -7.48 -6.35
C PRO A 119 1.10 -7.75 -7.46
N LYS A 120 0.25 -8.79 -7.34
CA LYS A 120 -0.76 -9.06 -8.37
C LYS A 120 -1.84 -7.99 -8.36
N GLU A 121 -2.27 -7.56 -7.18
CA GLU A 121 -3.21 -6.44 -7.00
C GLU A 121 -2.59 -5.13 -7.49
N ILE A 122 -1.30 -4.88 -7.19
CA ILE A 122 -0.58 -3.72 -7.72
C ILE A 122 -0.54 -3.76 -9.24
N ALA A 123 -0.21 -4.90 -9.85
CA ALA A 123 -0.16 -5.05 -11.29
C ALA A 123 -1.54 -4.85 -11.95
N ALA A 124 -2.60 -5.34 -11.32
CA ALA A 124 -3.97 -5.12 -11.77
C ALA A 124 -4.32 -3.62 -11.75
N LEU A 125 -3.98 -2.92 -10.66
CA LEU A 125 -4.16 -1.47 -10.60
C LEU A 125 -3.36 -0.76 -11.68
N CYS A 126 -2.08 -1.13 -11.89
CA CYS A 126 -1.23 -0.54 -12.93
C CYS A 126 -1.94 -0.56 -14.29
N MET A 127 -2.46 -1.73 -14.69
CA MET A 127 -3.20 -1.85 -15.95
C MET A 127 -4.43 -0.95 -15.99
N ASN A 128 -5.22 -0.89 -14.91
CA ASN A 128 -6.44 -0.09 -14.84
C ASN A 128 -6.18 1.42 -14.88
N VAL A 129 -5.01 1.88 -14.42
CA VAL A 129 -4.62 3.31 -14.45
C VAL A 129 -3.73 3.66 -15.65
N GLY A 130 -3.53 2.74 -16.60
CA GLY A 130 -2.79 2.98 -17.83
C GLY A 130 -1.26 2.88 -17.69
N VAL A 131 -0.76 2.16 -16.68
CA VAL A 131 0.66 1.85 -16.48
C VAL A 131 0.93 0.39 -16.84
N LEU A 132 1.94 0.12 -17.66
CA LEU A 132 2.33 -1.26 -17.95
C LEU A 132 3.06 -1.86 -16.74
N PRO A 133 2.61 -3.02 -16.21
CA PRO A 133 3.26 -3.63 -15.04
C PRO A 133 4.75 -3.94 -15.27
N THR A 134 5.15 -4.22 -16.51
CA THR A 134 6.54 -4.46 -16.91
C THR A 134 7.48 -3.31 -16.58
N ASP A 135 6.96 -2.09 -16.49
CA ASP A 135 7.78 -0.92 -16.31
C ASP A 135 8.19 -0.73 -14.85
N VAL A 136 7.44 -1.32 -13.91
CA VAL A 136 7.61 -1.17 -12.45
C VAL A 136 7.85 -2.50 -11.72
N ASN A 137 7.71 -3.65 -12.40
CA ASN A 137 7.76 -4.97 -11.77
C ASN A 137 9.13 -5.31 -11.14
N HIS A 138 10.19 -4.62 -11.53
CA HIS A 138 11.52 -4.78 -10.94
C HIS A 138 11.54 -4.46 -9.44
N HIS A 139 10.56 -3.70 -8.94
CA HIS A 139 10.35 -3.47 -7.51
C HIS A 139 9.55 -4.57 -6.80
N PHE A 140 8.78 -5.38 -7.53
CA PHE A 140 7.75 -6.25 -6.94
C PHE A 140 8.32 -7.28 -5.97
N ALA A 141 9.52 -7.82 -6.22
CA ALA A 141 10.14 -8.79 -5.32
C ALA A 141 10.37 -8.21 -3.92
N VAL A 142 10.88 -6.97 -3.81
CA VAL A 142 11.15 -6.33 -2.52
C VAL A 142 9.85 -5.86 -1.86
N ILE A 143 8.93 -5.31 -2.63
CA ILE A 143 7.60 -4.89 -2.14
C ILE A 143 6.81 -6.09 -1.60
N ASP A 144 6.84 -7.24 -2.28
CA ASP A 144 6.20 -8.48 -1.82
C ASP A 144 6.74 -8.95 -0.47
N LEU A 145 8.07 -8.94 -0.30
CA LEU A 145 8.70 -9.29 0.97
C LEU A 145 8.26 -8.35 2.10
N MET A 146 8.22 -7.04 1.83
CA MET A 146 7.76 -6.03 2.78
C MET A 146 6.27 -6.24 3.14
N MET A 147 5.40 -6.47 2.15
CA MET A 147 3.96 -6.71 2.35
C MET A 147 3.69 -8.00 3.13
N LYS A 148 4.36 -9.10 2.77
CA LYS A 148 4.31 -10.36 3.53
C LYS A 148 4.77 -10.17 4.97
N ARG A 149 5.82 -9.37 5.19
CA ARG A 149 6.30 -9.07 6.54
C ARG A 149 5.29 -8.23 7.32
N ARG A 150 4.68 -7.20 6.72
CA ARG A 150 3.57 -6.42 7.30
C ARG A 150 2.41 -7.33 7.70
N HIS A 151 1.98 -8.24 6.84
CA HIS A 151 0.91 -9.18 7.14
C HIS A 151 1.24 -10.04 8.37
N LYS A 152 2.47 -10.55 8.44
CA LYS A 152 2.95 -11.34 9.58
C LYS A 152 3.01 -10.52 10.88
N ILE A 153 3.46 -9.26 10.82
CA ILE A 153 3.49 -8.35 11.96
C ILE A 153 2.09 -8.10 12.50
N VAL A 154 1.16 -7.69 11.64
CA VAL A 154 -0.18 -7.25 12.04
C VAL A 154 -1.07 -8.43 12.45
N HIS A 155 -1.03 -9.56 11.74
CA HIS A 155 -1.95 -10.68 11.99
C HIS A 155 -1.38 -11.81 12.84
N ARG A 156 -0.04 -11.92 12.93
CA ARG A 156 0.63 -13.02 13.64
C ARG A 156 1.66 -12.55 14.67
N ALA A 157 1.64 -11.26 15.02
CA ALA A 157 2.60 -10.62 15.94
C ALA A 157 4.06 -10.90 15.58
N ASP A 158 4.35 -11.13 14.30
CA ASP A 158 5.67 -11.47 13.77
C ASP A 158 6.35 -12.71 14.39
N ARG A 159 5.55 -13.67 14.89
CA ARG A 159 6.08 -14.87 15.56
C ARG A 159 6.85 -15.80 14.62
N SER A 160 7.94 -16.39 15.10
CA SER A 160 8.63 -17.48 14.41
C SER A 160 7.88 -18.79 14.63
N GLU A 161 7.65 -19.57 13.57
CA GLU A 161 6.98 -20.88 13.65
C GLU A 161 7.94 -22.01 14.04
N ILE A 162 9.25 -21.73 14.09
CA ILE A 162 10.28 -22.70 14.46
C ILE A 162 10.49 -22.65 15.98
N VAL A 163 10.29 -23.79 16.65
CA VAL A 163 10.36 -23.97 18.11
C VAL A 163 11.56 -24.86 18.43
N GLY A 164 12.54 -24.36 19.21
CA GLY A 164 13.74 -25.11 19.60
C GLY A 164 14.74 -24.32 20.46
N ARG A 165 15.73 -25.00 21.07
CA ARG A 165 16.79 -24.33 21.85
C ARG A 165 17.57 -23.36 20.97
N GLY A 166 17.62 -22.08 21.38
CA GLY A 166 18.30 -21.01 20.63
C GLY A 166 17.42 -20.32 19.58
N GLN A 167 16.14 -20.68 19.46
CA GLN A 167 15.22 -20.09 18.49
C GLN A 167 14.33 -19.03 19.14
N TYR A 168 14.30 -17.85 18.51
CA TYR A 168 13.64 -16.67 19.04
C TYR A 168 12.14 -16.67 18.69
N GLN A 169 11.30 -16.34 19.66
CA GLN A 169 9.84 -16.26 19.52
C GLN A 169 9.38 -15.32 18.38
N PHE A 170 10.18 -14.32 18.03
CA PHE A 170 9.87 -13.33 16.99
C PHE A 170 10.87 -13.38 15.85
N ALA A 171 10.42 -13.13 14.62
CA ALA A 171 11.29 -13.08 13.46
C ALA A 171 12.28 -11.90 13.55
N HIS A 172 13.49 -12.09 13.03
CA HIS A 172 14.54 -11.06 13.03
C HIS A 172 14.14 -9.87 12.16
N ILE A 173 14.51 -8.66 12.59
CA ILE A 173 14.36 -7.41 11.86
C ILE A 173 15.52 -6.49 12.24
N SER A 174 16.13 -5.83 11.26
CA SER A 174 17.21 -4.87 11.48
C SER A 174 16.88 -3.51 10.86
N PRO A 175 17.50 -2.42 11.32
CA PRO A 175 17.35 -1.10 10.72
C PRO A 175 17.66 -1.09 9.23
N GLU A 176 18.75 -1.76 8.84
CA GLU A 176 19.23 -1.78 7.45
C GLU A 176 18.21 -2.47 6.53
N GLN A 177 17.56 -3.54 7.03
CA GLN A 177 16.46 -4.20 6.33
C GLN A 177 15.27 -3.24 6.15
N VAL A 178 14.88 -2.51 7.18
CA VAL A 178 13.76 -1.55 7.09
C VAL A 178 14.11 -0.39 6.16
N GLU A 179 15.33 0.13 6.21
CA GLU A 179 15.80 1.21 5.34
C GLU A 179 15.76 0.80 3.86
N SER A 180 16.21 -0.41 3.54
CA SER A 180 16.09 -0.93 2.16
C SER A 180 14.63 -1.03 1.70
N TRP A 181 13.68 -1.31 2.60
CA TRP A 181 12.26 -1.30 2.26
C TRP A 181 11.69 0.11 2.10
N ILE A 182 12.17 1.09 2.88
CA ILE A 182 11.82 2.52 2.70
C ILE A 182 12.26 2.98 1.32
N GLU A 183 13.52 2.72 0.96
CA GLU A 183 14.09 3.10 -0.33
C GLU A 183 13.36 2.42 -1.49
N ALA A 184 13.12 1.11 -1.40
CA ALA A 184 12.37 0.38 -2.42
C ALA A 184 10.94 0.89 -2.59
N ALA A 185 10.25 1.21 -1.49
CA ALA A 185 8.91 1.79 -1.53
C ALA A 185 8.91 3.19 -2.17
N LYS A 186 9.88 4.04 -1.80
CA LYS A 186 10.05 5.37 -2.40
C LYS A 186 10.28 5.27 -3.90
N ASN A 187 11.24 4.44 -4.32
CA ASN A 187 11.59 4.27 -5.73
C ASN A 187 10.40 3.73 -6.53
N PHE A 188 9.72 2.70 -6.01
CA PHE A 188 8.50 2.16 -6.63
C PHE A 188 7.42 3.24 -6.82
N CYS A 189 7.09 4.00 -5.77
CA CYS A 189 6.03 5.00 -5.83
C CYS A 189 6.38 6.14 -6.80
N VAL A 190 7.63 6.61 -6.83
CA VAL A 190 8.10 7.62 -7.79
C VAL A 190 8.00 7.09 -9.22
N ASP A 191 8.48 5.86 -9.46
CA ASP A 191 8.50 5.26 -10.79
C ASP A 191 7.08 4.99 -11.33
N PHE A 192 6.20 4.49 -10.45
CA PHE A 192 4.78 4.29 -10.71
C PHE A 192 4.06 5.58 -11.04
N VAL A 193 4.10 6.58 -10.14
CA VAL A 193 3.39 7.86 -10.32
C VAL A 193 3.93 8.61 -11.54
N GLY A 194 5.23 8.50 -11.83
CA GLY A 194 5.85 9.09 -13.02
C GLY A 194 5.29 8.54 -14.33
N ARG A 195 4.83 7.28 -14.35
CA ARG A 195 4.26 6.60 -15.52
C ARG A 195 2.75 6.74 -15.67
N VAL A 196 2.05 7.15 -14.62
CA VAL A 196 0.62 7.40 -14.71
C VAL A 196 0.38 8.47 -15.78
N PRO A 197 -0.48 8.25 -16.78
CA PRO A 197 -0.81 9.28 -17.78
C PRO A 197 -1.37 10.56 -17.13
N GLU A 198 -1.36 11.70 -17.83
CA GLU A 198 -2.03 12.92 -17.34
C GLU A 198 -3.56 12.80 -17.32
#